data_AF-A0A959UZ77-F1
#
_entry.id   AF-A0A959UZ77-F1
#
_cell.length_a   1.000
_cell.length_b   1.000
_cell.length_c   1.000
_cell.angle_alpha   90.00
_cell.angle_beta   90.00
_cell.angle_gamma   90.00
#
_symmetry.space_group_name_H-M   'P 1'
#
loop_
_entity.id
_entity.type
_entity.pdbx_description
1 polymer ?
#
loop_
_entity_poly.entity_id
_entity_poly.type
_entity_poly.pdbx_seq_one_letter_code
_entity_poly.pdbx_strand_id
1 'polypeptide(L)'
;AEYLSAGLPVIISEGLGDFSALVKEEMLGVVVGGNEGNEDNADSRGNALDVGRLSRPVEDERARLMAIARERFTKEAHREAYARLLRELSA
;
A
#
# COMPACT_ATOMS: atom_id res chain seq x y z
N ALA A 1 -6.03 3.44 -1.62
CA ALA A 1 -6.08 4.91 -1.71
C ALA A 1 -6.97 5.53 -0.62
N GLU A 2 -8.23 5.09 -0.48
CA GLU A 2 -9.17 5.69 0.50
C GLU A 2 -8.70 5.59 1.95
N TYR A 3 -8.28 4.41 2.42
CA TYR A 3 -7.74 4.23 3.77
C TYR A 3 -6.51 5.12 4.05
N LEU A 4 -5.56 5.17 3.11
CA LEU A 4 -4.39 6.05 3.22
C LEU A 4 -4.80 7.53 3.30
N SER A 5 -5.84 7.93 2.54
CA SER A 5 -6.38 9.30 2.57
C SER A 5 -7.04 9.64 3.91
N ALA A 6 -7.47 8.64 4.68
CA ALA A 6 -7.97 8.78 6.04
C ALA A 6 -6.86 8.62 7.12
N GLY A 7 -5.60 8.47 6.70
CA GLY A 7 -4.46 8.24 7.57
C GLY A 7 -4.43 6.85 8.21
N LEU A 8 -4.99 5.84 7.53
CA LEU A 8 -5.04 4.47 8.03
C LEU A 8 -4.11 3.56 7.21
N PRO A 9 -3.28 2.72 7.85
CA PRO A 9 -2.48 1.73 7.15
C PRO A 9 -3.38 0.69 6.50
N VAL A 10 -2.91 0.08 5.41
CA VAL A 10 -3.66 -0.92 4.65
C VAL A 10 -3.20 -2.34 4.96
N ILE A 11 -4.12 -3.29 4.94
CA ILE A 11 -3.82 -4.71 4.92
C ILE A 11 -4.23 -5.23 3.55
N ILE A 12 -3.30 -5.85 2.83
CA ILE A 12 -3.53 -6.33 1.47
C ILE A 12 -2.95 -7.74 1.29
N SER A 13 -3.52 -8.51 0.38
CA SER A 13 -3.05 -9.85 0.07
C SER A 13 -1.96 -9.81 -0.99
N GLU A 14 -0.90 -10.60 -0.80
CA GLU A 14 0.17 -10.73 -1.79
C GLU A 14 -0.36 -11.36 -3.09
N GLY A 15 0.00 -10.76 -4.23
CA GLY A 15 -0.36 -11.22 -5.56
C GLY A 15 -1.79 -10.87 -6.01
N LEU A 16 -2.62 -10.25 -5.16
CA LEU A 16 -4.03 -9.95 -5.49
C LEU A 16 -4.29 -8.47 -5.77
N GLY A 17 -3.96 -8.03 -7.00
CA GLY A 17 -4.25 -6.68 -7.49
C GLY A 17 -3.59 -5.56 -6.67
N ASP A 18 -2.50 -5.86 -5.99
CA ASP A 18 -2.52 -5.56 -4.56
C ASP A 18 -1.81 -4.30 -4.14
N PHE A 19 -0.95 -3.68 -4.97
CA PHE A 19 -0.02 -2.66 -4.47
C PHE A 19 0.94 -3.19 -3.37
N SER A 20 1.21 -4.50 -3.29
CA SER A 20 2.05 -5.10 -2.22
C SER A 20 3.46 -4.57 -2.17
N ALA A 21 4.14 -4.46 -3.31
CA ALA A 21 5.47 -3.88 -3.39
C ALA A 21 5.46 -2.45 -2.82
N LEU A 22 4.52 -1.62 -3.29
CA LEU A 22 4.37 -0.25 -2.80
C LEU A 22 4.10 -0.19 -1.30
N VAL A 23 3.21 -1.05 -0.78
CA VAL A 23 2.89 -1.10 0.65
C VAL A 23 4.10 -1.53 1.49
N LYS A 24 4.94 -2.45 1.00
CA LYS A 24 6.18 -2.88 1.67
C LYS A 24 7.23 -1.78 1.64
N GLU A 25 7.53 -1.23 0.45
CA GLU A 25 8.60 -0.25 0.23
C GLU A 25 8.34 1.08 0.94
N GLU A 26 7.10 1.57 0.87
CA GLU A 26 6.70 2.84 1.48
C GLU A 26 6.13 2.64 2.90
N MET A 27 6.21 1.43 3.46
CA MET A 27 5.69 1.08 4.78
C MET A 27 4.25 1.56 5.01
N LEU A 28 3.34 1.28 4.06
CA LEU A 28 1.95 1.77 4.09
C LEU A 28 1.00 0.87 4.88
N GLY A 29 1.52 -0.23 5.43
CA GLY A 29 0.75 -1.22 6.17
C GLY A 29 1.35 -2.62 6.06
N VAL A 30 0.50 -3.63 5.94
CA VAL A 30 0.87 -5.06 6.02
C VAL A 30 0.46 -5.80 4.76
N VAL A 31 1.36 -6.62 4.24
CA VAL A 31 1.08 -7.55 3.15
C VAL A 31 0.97 -8.97 3.69
N VAL A 32 -0.02 -9.73 3.24
CA VAL A 32 -0.36 -11.07 3.71
C VAL A 32 -0.30 -12.07 2.55
N GLY A 33 0.58 -13.05 2.59
CA GLY A 33 0.82 -14.01 1.50
C GLY A 33 0.83 -15.47 1.95
N GLY A 34 -0.15 -16.27 1.51
CA GLY A 34 -0.27 -17.68 1.86
C GLY A 34 0.98 -18.49 1.51
N ASN A 35 1.47 -19.28 2.46
CA ASN A 35 2.44 -20.34 2.24
C ASN A 35 1.83 -21.36 1.26
N GLU A 36 2.18 -21.31 -0.02
CA GLU A 36 2.15 -22.52 -0.84
C GLU A 36 3.42 -23.33 -0.52
N GLY A 37 3.29 -24.26 0.43
CA GLY A 37 4.12 -25.48 0.46
C GLY A 37 5.41 -25.48 1.28
N ASN A 38 5.39 -25.16 2.58
CA ASN A 38 6.45 -25.66 3.47
C ASN A 38 5.95 -25.82 4.91
N GLU A 39 5.54 -27.05 5.24
CA GLU A 39 5.14 -27.47 6.60
C GLU A 39 6.35 -27.77 7.51
N ASP A 40 7.59 -27.68 7.02
CA ASP A 40 8.78 -28.17 7.74
C ASP A 40 9.71 -27.11 8.34
N ASN A 41 9.32 -25.83 8.34
CA ASN A 41 10.09 -24.78 9.02
C ASN A 41 9.28 -24.17 10.18
N ALA A 42 9.29 -24.86 11.32
CA ALA A 42 8.76 -24.38 12.60
C ALA A 42 9.54 -23.18 13.19
N ASP A 43 10.36 -22.50 12.38
CA ASP A 43 11.22 -21.40 12.78
C ASP A 43 11.29 -20.31 11.68
N SER A 44 10.16 -19.90 11.11
CA SER A 44 10.10 -18.75 10.19
C SER A 44 8.68 -18.23 10.04
N ARG A 45 8.39 -17.09 10.69
CA ARG A 45 7.54 -15.93 10.31
C ARG A 45 6.57 -16.09 9.12
N GLY A 46 5.86 -17.22 9.05
CA GLY A 46 4.85 -17.54 8.06
C GLY A 46 3.48 -17.04 8.50
N ASN A 47 3.17 -15.81 8.10
CA ASN A 47 1.89 -15.46 7.52
C ASN A 47 0.58 -15.77 8.28
N ALA A 48 0.50 -15.37 9.55
CA ALA A 48 -0.78 -15.08 10.20
C ALA A 48 -0.81 -13.59 10.54
N LEU A 49 -1.91 -12.89 10.20
CA LEU A 49 -2.09 -11.51 10.60
C LEU A 49 -2.21 -11.45 12.11
N ASP A 50 -1.15 -11.04 12.81
CA ASP A 50 -1.21 -10.82 14.25
C ASP A 50 -2.00 -9.54 14.53
N VAL A 51 -3.31 -9.71 14.69
CA VAL A 51 -4.26 -8.62 14.99
C VAL A 51 -3.87 -7.87 16.27
N GLY A 52 -3.14 -8.52 17.20
CA GLY A 52 -2.62 -7.90 18.42
C GLY A 52 -1.54 -6.83 18.19
N ARG A 53 -0.94 -6.81 17.00
CA ARG A 53 0.04 -5.79 16.58
C ARG A 53 -0.59 -4.62 15.81
N LEU A 54 -1.87 -4.69 15.47
CA LEU A 54 -2.57 -3.57 14.86
C LEU A 54 -2.83 -2.51 15.93
N SER A 55 -2.11 -1.41 15.82
CA SER A 55 -2.28 -0.25 16.69
C SER A 55 -2.84 0.92 15.89
N ARG A 56 -3.47 1.86 16.60
CA ARG A 56 -3.89 3.12 16.00
C ARG A 56 -2.62 3.87 15.57
N PRO A 57 -2.51 4.30 14.30
CA PRO A 57 -1.37 5.09 13.86
C PRO A 57 -1.30 6.40 14.64
N VAL A 58 -0.08 6.77 15.03
CA VAL A 58 0.24 8.06 15.65
C VAL A 58 0.07 9.20 14.63
N GLU A 59 -0.03 10.46 15.10
CA GLU A 59 -0.36 11.59 14.23
C GLU A 59 0.63 11.81 13.08
N ASP A 60 1.94 11.60 13.32
CA ASP A 60 2.96 11.72 12.26
C ASP A 60 2.78 10.65 11.17
N GLU A 61 2.44 9.43 11.57
CA GLU A 61 2.16 8.35 10.63
C GLU A 61 0.88 8.63 9.84
N ARG A 62 -0.18 9.11 10.51
CA ARG A 62 -1.41 9.54 9.85
C ARG A 62 -1.13 10.60 8.79
N ALA A 63 -0.38 11.65 9.15
CA ALA A 63 -0.02 12.73 8.24
C ALA A 63 0.78 12.21 7.04
N ARG A 64 1.75 11.32 7.27
CA ARG A 64 2.55 10.69 6.21
C ARG A 64 1.70 9.88 5.23
N LEU A 65 0.81 9.02 5.75
CA LEU A 65 -0.07 8.19 4.91
C LEU A 65 -0.99 9.07 4.05
N MET A 66 -1.53 10.15 4.61
CA MET A 66 -2.36 11.11 3.90
C MET A 66 -1.58 11.89 2.83
N ALA A 67 -0.33 12.26 3.11
CA ALA A 67 0.54 12.93 2.13
C ALA A 67 0.80 12.02 0.93
N ILE A 68 1.19 10.76 1.17
CA ILE A 68 1.39 9.78 0.10
C ILE A 68 0.10 9.56 -0.72
N ALA A 69 -1.05 9.49 -0.04
CA ALA A 69 -2.34 9.41 -0.70
C ALA A 69 -2.57 10.57 -1.69
N ARG A 70 -2.31 11.80 -1.23
CA ARG A 70 -2.48 13.03 -2.01
C ARG A 70 -1.53 13.09 -3.22
N GLU A 71 -0.27 12.73 -3.01
CA GLU A 71 0.79 12.81 -4.01
C GLU A 71 0.70 11.74 -5.09
N ARG A 72 0.20 10.55 -4.77
CA ARG A 72 0.24 9.41 -5.71
C ARG A 72 -1.10 8.95 -6.23
N PHE A 73 -2.20 9.23 -5.52
CA PHE A 73 -3.50 8.62 -5.80
C PHE A 73 -4.61 9.64 -6.12
N THR A 74 -4.26 10.89 -6.43
CA THR A 74 -5.22 11.92 -6.84
C THR A 74 -5.15 12.20 -8.34
N LYS A 75 -6.29 12.57 -8.93
CA LYS A 75 -6.32 12.99 -10.35
C LYS A 75 -5.44 14.20 -10.61
N GLU A 76 -5.36 15.12 -9.65
CA GLU A 76 -4.53 16.33 -9.77
C GLU A 76 -3.05 15.97 -9.86
N ALA A 77 -2.57 15.02 -9.05
CA ALA A 77 -1.18 14.56 -9.11
C ALA A 77 -0.77 13.99 -10.49
N HIS A 78 -1.72 13.42 -11.23
CA HIS A 78 -1.47 12.84 -12.55
C HIS A 78 -1.82 13.80 -13.70
N ARG A 79 -2.30 15.01 -13.42
CA ARG A 79 -2.84 15.93 -14.43
C ARG A 79 -1.82 16.28 -15.51
N GLU A 80 -0.57 16.57 -15.14
CA GLU A 80 0.48 16.91 -16.09
C GLU A 80 0.85 15.72 -16.99
N ALA A 81 0.94 14.52 -16.40
CA ALA A 81 1.20 13.29 -17.14
C ALA A 81 0.08 13.00 -18.15
N TYR A 82 -1.19 13.13 -17.73
CA TYR A 82 -2.34 13.02 -18.63
C TYR A 82 -2.30 14.05 -19.75
N ALA A 83 -2.04 15.32 -19.43
CA ALA A 83 -1.98 16.38 -20.43
C ALA A 83 -0.84 16.15 -21.44
N ARG A 84 0.30 15.64 -20.99
CA ARG A 84 1.42 15.26 -21.86
C ARG A 84 1.02 14.13 -22.80
N LEU A 85 0.44 13.06 -22.27
CA LEU A 85 -0.01 11.91 -23.06
C LEU A 85 -0.99 12.32 -24.16
N LEU A 86 -1.96 13.17 -23.82
CA LEU A 86 -2.94 13.67 -24.81
C LEU A 86 -2.29 14.49 -25.92
N ARG A 87 -1.27 15.31 -25.61
CA ARG A 87 -0.53 16.07 -26.63
C ARG A 87 0.25 15.15 -27.57
N GLU A 88 0.91 14.12 -27.02
CA GLU A 88 1.68 13.16 -27.83
C GLU A 88 0.77 12.30 -28.72
N LEU A 89 -0.45 11.99 -28.28
CA LEU A 89 -1.43 11.21 -29.07
C LEU A 89 -2.23 12.03 -30.09
N SER A 90 -2.26 13.36 -29.94
CA SER A 90 -3.00 14.27 -30.83
C SER A 90 -2.11 14.94 -31.89
N ALA A 91 -0.80 14.65 -31.87
CA ALA A 91 0.19 15.12 -32.85
C ALA A 91 0.40 14.08 -33.96
#